data_AF-A0A3M7B9D0-F1
#
_entry.id   AF-A0A3M7B9D0-F1
#
_cell.length_a   1.000
_cell.length_b   1.000
_cell.length_c   1.000
_cell.angle_alpha   90.00
_cell.angle_beta   90.00
_cell.angle_gamma   90.00
#
_symmetry.space_group_name_H-M   'P 1'
#
loop_
_entity.id
_entity.type
_entity.pdbx_description
1 polymer ?
#
loop_
_entity_poly.entity_id
_entity_poly.type
_entity_poly.pdbx_seq_one_letter_code
_entity_poly.pdbx_strand_id
1 'polypeptide(L)' 'MHTTKLAVIGFCAGLSAAAQLASASAFDITNLSTHQVTGGNTTIGFTIHDPDPLTNATTTCTGTWEEGSDNYPSPGY' A
#
# COMPACT_ATOMS: atom_id res chain seq x y z
N MET A 1 -12.21 54.96 10.58
CA MET A 1 -12.23 53.57 11.09
C MET A 1 -12.89 52.70 10.05
N HIS A 2 -12.13 52.01 9.20
CA HIS A 2 -12.66 51.04 8.24
C HIS A 2 -11.95 49.70 8.50
N THR A 3 -12.71 48.70 8.91
CA THR A 3 -12.22 47.37 9.28
C THR A 3 -12.27 46.47 8.07
N THR A 4 -11.12 46.14 7.50
CA THR A 4 -11.00 45.17 6.41
C THR A 4 -11.12 43.76 6.99
N LYS A 5 -12.25 43.08 6.76
CA LYS A 5 -12.42 41.66 7.09
C LYS A 5 -11.69 40.80 6.05
N LEU A 6 -10.58 40.19 6.46
CA LEU A 6 -9.92 39.11 5.71
C LEU A 6 -10.79 37.86 5.79
N ALA A 7 -11.43 37.49 4.67
CA ALA A 7 -12.07 36.21 4.51
C ALA A 7 -10.99 35.16 4.18
N VAL A 8 -10.64 34.32 5.15
CA VAL A 8 -9.91 33.07 4.92
C VAL A 8 -10.89 32.12 4.24
N ILE A 9 -10.85 32.08 2.91
CA ILE A 9 -11.62 31.12 2.13
C ILE A 9 -10.65 30.06 1.63
N GLY A 10 -10.88 28.83 2.07
CA GLY A 10 -10.57 27.65 1.24
C GLY A 10 -9.30 26.87 1.58
N PHE A 11 -9.10 26.48 2.84
CA PHE A 11 -8.15 25.41 3.21
C PHE A 11 -8.90 24.15 3.68
N CYS A 12 -9.91 23.69 2.94
CA CYS A 12 -10.68 22.49 3.31
C CYS A 12 -10.58 21.33 2.30
N ALA A 13 -10.04 21.54 1.10
CA ALA A 13 -9.95 20.47 0.09
C ALA A 13 -8.82 19.46 0.34
N GLY A 14 -7.76 19.85 1.06
CA GLY A 14 -6.63 18.95 1.37
C GLY A 14 -6.87 18.03 2.57
N LEU A 15 -7.76 18.42 3.49
CA LEU A 15 -8.08 17.64 4.68
C LEU A 15 -8.93 16.39 4.35
N SER A 16 -9.79 16.48 3.33
CA SER A 16 -10.67 15.37 2.94
C SER A 16 -9.91 14.19 2.34
N ALA A 17 -8.89 14.42 1.51
CA ALA A 17 -8.10 13.33 0.92
C ALA A 17 -7.22 12.61 1.95
N ALA A 18 -6.61 13.36 2.88
CA ALA A 18 -5.85 12.78 3.99
C ALA A 18 -6.75 12.01 4.98
N ALA A 19 -7.96 12.52 5.24
CA ALA A 19 -8.94 11.82 6.07
C ALA A 19 -9.50 10.54 5.40
N GLN A 20 -9.67 10.54 4.07
CA GLN A 20 -10.08 9.35 3.31
C GLN A 20 -9.02 8.24 3.35
N LEU A 21 -7.74 8.59 3.23
CA LEU A 21 -6.64 7.63 3.38
C LEU A 21 -6.53 7.07 4.80
N ALA A 22 -6.85 7.90 5.82
CA ALA A 22 -6.91 7.48 7.22
C ALA A 22 -8.16 6.66 7.58
N SER A 23 -9.19 6.66 6.72
CA SER A 23 -10.45 5.92 6.90
C SER A 23 -10.51 4.65 6.04
N ALA A 24 -9.54 4.44 5.14
CA ALA A 24 -9.45 3.23 4.34
C ALA A 24 -9.12 2.06 5.28
N SER A 25 -9.91 1.00 5.19
CA SER A 25 -9.63 -0.25 5.87
C SER A 25 -8.26 -0.78 5.41
N ALA A 26 -7.42 -1.19 6.35
CA ALA A 26 -6.11 -1.73 6.03
C ALA A 26 -6.24 -2.99 5.16
N PHE A 27 -5.31 -3.17 4.22
CA PHE A 27 -5.25 -4.42 3.46
C PHE A 27 -4.87 -5.59 4.37
N ASP A 28 -5.56 -6.72 4.20
CA ASP A 28 -5.25 -7.95 4.91
C ASP A 28 -4.23 -8.78 4.13
N ILE A 29 -3.18 -9.26 4.80
CA ILE A 29 -2.18 -10.15 4.20
C ILE A 29 -2.36 -11.56 4.76
N THR A 30 -2.52 -12.54 3.88
CA THR A 30 -2.69 -13.96 4.23
C THR A 30 -1.78 -14.84 3.39
N ASN A 31 -1.62 -16.11 3.79
CA ASN A 31 -0.84 -17.12 3.07
C ASN A 31 0.62 -16.71 2.79
N LEU A 32 1.24 -15.95 3.71
CA LEU A 32 2.64 -15.57 3.58
C LEU A 32 3.52 -16.81 3.67
N SER A 33 4.32 -17.03 2.63
CA SER A 33 5.29 -18.11 2.57
C SER A 33 6.57 -17.65 1.87
N THR A 34 7.67 -18.25 2.30
CA THR A 34 8.98 -18.10 1.68
C THR A 34 9.53 -19.48 1.39
N HIS A 35 9.96 -19.71 0.15
CA HIS A 35 10.58 -20.95 -0.28
C HIS A 35 11.96 -20.64 -0.86
N GLN A 36 13.00 -21.19 -0.24
CA GLN A 36 14.39 -21.01 -0.66
C GLN A 36 14.97 -22.35 -1.08
N VAL A 37 15.62 -22.37 -2.23
CA VAL A 37 16.40 -23.51 -2.73
C VAL A 37 17.88 -23.16 -2.63
N THR A 38 18.66 -23.94 -1.89
CA THR A 38 20.12 -23.73 -1.77
C THR A 38 20.80 -23.80 -3.13
N GLY A 39 21.55 -22.75 -3.48
CA GLY A 39 22.18 -22.54 -4.78
C GLY A 39 21.19 -22.24 -5.92
N GLY A 40 19.93 -21.95 -5.59
CA GLY A 40 18.84 -21.76 -6.54
C GLY A 40 18.06 -20.47 -6.29
N ASN A 41 16.74 -20.52 -6.48
CA ASN A 41 15.87 -19.36 -6.32
C ASN A 41 15.28 -19.28 -4.91
N THR A 42 15.10 -18.05 -4.45
CA THR A 42 14.24 -17.70 -3.32
C THR A 42 12.95 -17.10 -3.88
N THR A 43 11.80 -17.60 -3.42
CA THR A 43 10.48 -17.11 -3.77
C THR A 43 9.71 -16.70 -2.52
N ILE A 44 9.14 -15.50 -2.53
CA ILE A 44 8.14 -15.04 -1.56
C ILE A 44 6.77 -15.05 -2.23
N GLY A 45 5.75 -15.50 -1.51
CA GLY A 45 4.36 -15.49 -1.97
C GLY A 45 3.43 -15.09 -0.83
N PHE A 46 2.46 -14.22 -1.13
CA PHE A 46 1.40 -13.83 -0.19
C PHE A 46 0.16 -13.36 -0.93
N THR A 47 -0.96 -13.34 -0.24
CA THR A 47 -2.24 -12.86 -0.76
C THR A 47 -2.61 -11.57 -0.04
N ILE A 48 -2.98 -10.54 -0.80
CA ILE A 48 -3.53 -9.28 -0.30
C ILE A 48 -5.03 -9.30 -0.52
N HIS A 49 -5.79 -8.97 0.51
CA HIS A 49 -7.21 -8.72 0.42
C HIS A 49 -7.49 -7.24 0.74
N ASP A 50 -8.24 -6.58 -0.15
CA ASP A 50 -8.82 -5.27 0.05
C ASP A 50 -10.22 -5.43 0.67
N PRO A 51 -10.40 -5.12 1.97
CA PRO A 51 -11.70 -5.24 2.63
C PRO A 51 -12.65 -4.07 2.33
N ASP A 52 -12.28 -3.10 1.48
CA ASP A 52 -13.20 -2.05 1.04
C ASP A 52 -14.45 -2.69 0.42
N PRO A 53 -15.67 -2.41 0.90
CA PRO A 53 -16.89 -3.06 0.39
C PRO A 53 -17.20 -2.75 -1.09
N LEU A 54 -16.62 -1.69 -1.66
CA LEU A 54 -16.76 -1.34 -3.07
C LEU A 54 -15.79 -2.12 -3.95
N THR A 55 -14.56 -2.37 -3.47
CA THR A 55 -13.52 -3.09 -4.22
C THR A 55 -13.52 -4.58 -3.92
N ASN A 56 -13.52 -4.95 -2.63
CA ASN A 56 -13.60 -6.30 -2.08
C ASN A 56 -12.80 -7.33 -2.90
N ALA A 57 -11.54 -7.00 -3.15
CA ALA A 57 -10.70 -7.71 -4.10
C ALA A 57 -9.59 -8.47 -3.41
N THR A 58 -9.15 -9.55 -4.03
CA THR A 58 -8.04 -10.36 -3.53
C THR A 58 -7.05 -10.57 -4.67
N THR A 59 -5.77 -10.36 -4.38
CA THR A 59 -4.68 -10.60 -5.34
C THR A 59 -3.56 -11.40 -4.69
N THR A 60 -2.87 -12.20 -5.49
CA THR A 60 -1.71 -12.96 -5.05
C THR A 60 -0.45 -12.29 -5.60
N CYS A 61 0.46 -11.95 -4.69
CA CYS A 61 1.75 -11.36 -5.00
C CYS A 61 2.81 -12.45 -4.87
N THR A 62 3.66 -12.56 -5.90
CA THR A 62 4.82 -13.44 -5.89
C THR A 62 6.06 -12.67 -6.34
N GLY A 63 7.18 -13.00 -5.73
CA GLY A 63 8.48 -12.43 -6.06
C GLY A 63 9.55 -13.50 -6.00
N THR A 64 10.40 -13.56 -7.01
CA THR A 64 11.46 -14.56 -7.11
C THR A 64 12.78 -13.91 -7.47
N TRP A 65 13.84 -14.28 -6.78
CA TRP A 65 15.22 -13.84 -7.05
C TRP A 65 16.21 -14.98 -6.82
N GLU A 66 17.40 -14.86 -7.37
CA GLU A 66 18.48 -15.84 -7.15
C GLU A 66 19.00 -15.70 -5.71
N GLU A 67 19.22 -16.83 -5.03
CA GLU A 67 19.79 -16.85 -3.69
C GLU A 67 21.19 -16.20 -3.68
N GLY A 68 21.43 -15.31 -2.71
CA GLY A 68 22.69 -14.58 -2.59
C GLY A 68 22.83 -13.39 -3.55
N SER A 69 21.82 -13.10 -4.36
CA SER A 69 21.76 -11.86 -5.16
C SER A 69 21.00 -10.75 -4.44
N ASP A 70 21.32 -9.50 -4.78
CA ASP A 70 20.60 -8.31 -4.32
C ASP A 70 19.39 -7.97 -5.22
N ASN A 71 19.01 -8.87 -6.12
CA ASN A 71 17.91 -8.68 -7.08
C ASN A 71 16.54 -9.02 -6.49
N TYR A 72 16.37 -8.88 -5.18
CA TYR A 72 15.07 -9.09 -4.55
C TYR A 72 14.04 -8.07 -5.10
N PRO A 73 12.78 -8.48 -5.29
CA PRO A 73 11.73 -7.58 -5.75
C PRO A 73 11.62 -6.39 -4.79
N SER A 74 11.86 -5.19 -5.30
CA SER A 74 11.65 -3.94 -4.58
C SER A 74 10.43 -3.21 -5.15
N PRO A 75 9.61 -2.56 -4.31
CA PRO A 75 8.54 -1.72 -4.82
C PRO A 75 9.16 -0.53 -5.56
N GLY A 76 8.83 -0.38 -6.85
CA GLY A 76 8.97 0.88 -7.56
C GLY A 76 7.77 1.74 -7.19
N TYR A 77 7.93 2.60 -6.18
CA TYR A 77 6.92 3.59 -5.80
C TYR A 77 6.76 4.68 -6.85
#